data_AF-A0A7C6TDQ3-F1
#
_entry.id   AF-A0A7C6TDQ3-F1
#
_cell.length_a   1.000
_cell.length_b   1.000
_cell.length_c   1.000
_cell.angle_alpha   90.00
_cell.angle_beta   90.00
_cell.angle_gamma   90.00
#
_symmetry.space_group_name_H-M   'P 1'
#
loop_
_entity.id
_entity.type
_entity.pdbx_description
1 polymer ?
#
loop_
_entity_poly.entity_id
_entity_poly.type
_entity_poly.pdbx_seq_one_letter_code
_entity_poly.pdbx_strand_id
1 'polypeptide(L)'
;MEKRYLKRSEDYVWRDIGGEIVILNAEGTQVCLLNETAATIWALCDGERDVCAIAQAIATQYDVSHDEATTDVHEFAGQLVASGFAEWVGATEV
;
A
#
# COMPACT_ATOMS: atom_id res chain seq x y z
N MET A 1 -16.67 -11.18 7.03
CA MET A 1 -15.89 -9.94 6.89
C MET A 1 -15.40 -9.89 5.46
N GLU A 2 -15.81 -8.90 4.69
CA GLU A 2 -15.43 -8.76 3.29
C GLU A 2 -13.93 -8.47 3.20
N LYS A 3 -13.16 -9.40 2.62
CA LYS A 3 -11.72 -9.21 2.43
C LYS A 3 -11.53 -8.27 1.24
N ARG A 4 -10.92 -7.11 1.49
CA ARG A 4 -10.53 -6.16 0.46
C ARG A 4 -9.03 -6.25 0.27
N TYR A 5 -8.61 -6.55 -0.96
CA TYR A 5 -7.22 -6.64 -1.32
C TYR A 5 -6.83 -5.39 -2.10
N LEU A 6 -5.61 -4.90 -1.86
CA LEU A 6 -5.09 -3.75 -2.55
C LEU A 6 -4.03 -4.20 -3.55
N LYS A 7 -4.30 -3.98 -4.84
CA LYS A 7 -3.35 -4.26 -5.92
C LYS A 7 -2.76 -2.94 -6.42
N ARG A 8 -1.44 -2.86 -6.49
CA ARG A 8 -0.74 -1.71 -7.12
C ARG A 8 -0.97 -1.70 -8.62
N SER A 9 -1.09 -0.50 -9.19
CA SER A 9 -1.17 -0.30 -10.63
C SER A 9 0.18 -0.61 -11.29
N GLU A 10 0.12 -1.31 -12.43
CA GLU A 10 1.29 -1.73 -13.22
C GLU A 10 1.82 -0.60 -14.13
N ASP A 11 1.07 0.50 -14.25
CA ASP A 11 1.45 1.69 -15.03
C ASP A 11 2.56 2.53 -14.36
N TYR A 12 2.85 2.28 -13.08
CA TYR A 12 3.83 3.02 -12.31
C TYR A 12 5.03 2.16 -11.94
N VAL A 13 6.22 2.74 -12.06
CA VAL A 13 7.46 2.12 -11.62
C VAL A 13 7.75 2.62 -10.21
N TRP A 14 8.23 1.75 -9.33
CA TRP A 14 8.63 2.14 -7.98
C TRP A 14 10.04 1.63 -7.67
N ARG A 15 10.72 2.31 -6.76
CA ARG A 15 12.07 1.94 -6.32
C ARG A 15 12.21 2.18 -4.82
N ASP A 16 12.74 1.19 -4.12
CA ASP A 16 13.19 1.32 -2.74
C ASP A 16 14.55 2.02 -2.68
N ILE A 17 14.66 3.01 -1.80
CA ILE A 17 15.87 3.77 -1.54
C ILE A 17 15.99 3.96 -0.02
N GLY A 18 16.64 3.00 0.65
CA GLY A 18 16.98 3.14 2.06
C GLY A 18 15.76 3.14 2.99
N GLY A 19 14.71 2.40 2.63
CA GLY A 19 13.46 2.33 3.40
C GLY A 19 12.36 3.25 2.87
N GLU A 20 12.68 4.22 2.01
CA GLU A 20 11.68 5.05 1.33
C GLU A 20 11.37 4.49 -0.06
N ILE A 21 10.11 4.60 -0.50
CA ILE A 21 9.72 4.20 -1.86
C ILE A 21 9.42 5.43 -2.70
N VAL A 22 10.09 5.51 -3.85
CA VAL A 22 9.82 6.52 -4.87
C VAL A 22 8.96 5.91 -5.96
N ILE A 23 7.80 6.51 -6.24
CA ILE A 23 6.93 6.14 -7.36
C ILE A 23 7.21 7.10 -8.52
N LEU A 24 7.46 6.53 -9.69
CA LEU A 24 7.79 7.17 -10.95
C LEU A 24 6.69 6.86 -11.98
N ASN A 25 6.33 7.85 -12.79
CA ASN A 25 5.47 7.62 -13.95
C ASN A 25 6.25 6.99 -15.12
N ALA A 26 5.56 6.65 -16.21
CA ALA A 26 6.17 6.11 -17.43
C ALA A 26 7.27 7.01 -18.05
N GLU A 27 7.25 8.31 -17.76
CA GLU A 27 8.26 9.28 -18.21
C GLU A 27 9.47 9.35 -17.26
N GLY A 28 9.49 8.57 -16.17
CA GLY A 28 10.54 8.58 -15.16
C GLY A 28 10.50 9.78 -14.22
N THR A 29 9.39 10.51 -14.18
CA THR A 29 9.18 11.63 -13.26
C THR A 29 8.67 11.12 -11.92
N GLN A 30 9.28 11.59 -10.82
CA GLN A 30 8.80 11.32 -9.47
C GLN A 30 7.42 11.95 -9.27
N VAL A 31 6.44 11.09 -8.98
CA VAL A 31 5.04 11.50 -8.74
C VAL A 31 4.65 11.33 -7.28
N CYS A 32 5.29 10.42 -6.55
CA CYS A 32 5.04 10.21 -5.14
C CYS A 32 6.32 9.75 -4.42
N LEU A 33 6.48 10.16 -3.17
CA LEU A 33 7.51 9.69 -2.25
C LEU A 33 6.82 9.14 -1.01
N LEU A 34 7.13 7.89 -0.69
CA LEU A 34 6.60 7.18 0.46
C LEU A 34 7.69 7.11 1.54
N ASN A 35 7.32 7.49 2.76
CA ASN A 35 8.16 7.27 3.94
C ASN A 35 8.29 5.77 4.27
N GLU A 36 9.07 5.42 5.29
CA GLU A 36 9.30 4.02 5.69
C GLU A 36 8.02 3.22 5.94
N THR A 37 7.07 3.81 6.68
CA THR A 37 5.79 3.18 6.99
C THR A 37 4.95 2.96 5.73
N ALA A 38 4.78 4.00 4.90
CA ALA A 38 4.03 3.92 3.66
C ALA A 38 4.70 2.98 2.63
N ALA A 39 6.04 2.94 2.59
CA ALA A 39 6.81 2.02 1.79
C ALA A 39 6.54 0.57 2.19
N THR A 40 6.47 0.31 3.50
CA THR A 40 6.10 -1.01 4.03
C THR A 40 4.69 -1.39 3.60
N ILE A 41 3.72 -0.49 3.77
CA ILE A 41 2.34 -0.73 3.34
C ILE A 41 2.29 -1.03 1.83
N TRP A 42 2.93 -0.19 1.02
CA TRP A 42 3.03 -0.34 -0.43
C TRP A 42 3.65 -1.68 -0.84
N ALA A 43 4.72 -2.11 -0.18
CA ALA A 43 5.36 -3.40 -0.45
C ALA A 43 4.43 -4.59 -0.18
N LEU A 44 3.49 -4.45 0.77
CA LEU A 44 2.48 -5.45 1.12
C LEU A 44 1.22 -5.38 0.22
N CYS A 45 1.07 -4.34 -0.61
CA CYS A 45 -0.04 -4.18 -1.56
C CYS A 45 0.20 -4.99 -2.86
N ASP A 46 0.38 -6.29 -2.74
CA ASP A 46 0.59 -7.23 -3.85
C ASP A 46 -0.71 -7.72 -4.49
N GLY A 47 -1.87 -7.45 -3.87
CA GLY A 47 -3.18 -7.94 -4.31
C GLY A 47 -3.55 -9.31 -3.71
N GLU A 48 -2.67 -9.95 -2.95
CA GLU A 48 -2.91 -11.22 -2.24
C GLU A 48 -3.17 -11.01 -0.74
N ARG A 49 -2.71 -9.88 -0.18
CA ARG A 49 -2.97 -9.50 1.22
C ARG A 49 -4.17 -8.56 1.37
N ASP A 50 -5.02 -8.86 2.34
CA ASP A 50 -6.12 -7.98 2.71
C ASP A 50 -5.65 -6.85 3.64
N VAL A 51 -6.42 -5.76 3.69
CA VAL A 51 -6.11 -4.58 4.51
C VAL A 51 -5.86 -4.90 5.99
N CYS A 52 -6.62 -5.83 6.58
CA CYS A 52 -6.43 -6.23 7.97
C CYS A 52 -5.10 -6.96 8.18
N ALA A 53 -4.71 -7.84 7.25
CA ALA A 53 -3.41 -8.50 7.31
C ALA A 53 -2.25 -7.49 7.21
N ILE A 54 -2.40 -6.47 6.35
CA ILE A 54 -1.41 -5.38 6.22
C ILE A 54 -1.34 -4.58 7.52
N ALA A 55 -2.48 -4.15 8.07
CA ALA A 55 -2.54 -3.41 9.32
C ALA A 55 -1.93 -4.19 10.50
N GLN A 56 -2.15 -5.50 10.58
CA GLN A 56 -1.54 -6.35 11.61
C GLN A 56 -0.01 -6.42 11.47
N ALA A 57 0.50 -6.49 10.24
CA ALA A 57 1.94 -6.46 9.98
C ALA A 57 2.55 -5.11 10.41
N ILE A 58 1.88 -3.99 10.08
CA ILE A 58 2.30 -2.64 10.47
C ILE A 58 2.26 -2.47 11.99
N ALA A 59 1.18 -2.88 12.65
CA ALA A 59 1.07 -2.83 14.11
C ALA A 59 2.21 -3.58 14.80
N THR A 60 2.58 -4.75 14.27
CA THR A 60 3.68 -5.55 14.80
C THR A 60 5.06 -4.93 14.52
N GLN A 61 5.26 -4.36 13.33
CA GLN A 61 6.56 -3.81 12.92
C GLN A 61 6.87 -2.47 13.59
N TYR A 62 5.86 -1.63 13.79
CA TYR A 62 6.01 -0.28 14.33
C TYR A 62 5.60 -0.16 15.81
N ASP A 63 5.24 -1.27 16.46
CA ASP A 63 4.78 -1.33 17.86
C ASP A 63 3.62 -0.36 18.16
N VAL A 64 2.66 -0.28 17.23
CA VAL A 64 1.46 0.58 17.34
C VAL A 64 0.20 -0.25 17.55
N SER A 65 -0.89 0.39 17.98
CA SER A 65 -2.17 -0.29 18.16
C SER A 65 -2.73 -0.78 16.82
N HIS A 66 -3.38 -1.94 16.82
CA HIS A 66 -4.03 -2.45 15.60
C HIS A 66 -5.06 -1.48 15.02
N ASP A 67 -5.79 -0.74 15.88
CA ASP A 67 -6.77 0.26 15.47
C ASP A 67 -6.12 1.47 14.77
N GLU A 68 -4.99 1.94 15.30
CA GLU A 68 -4.18 2.99 14.69
C GLU A 68 -3.63 2.52 13.35
N ALA A 69 -2.95 1.38 13.31
CA ALA A 69 -2.43 0.80 12.07
C ALA A 69 -3.53 0.56 11.02
N THR A 70 -4.72 0.13 11.44
CA THR A 70 -5.86 -0.07 10.53
C THR A 70 -6.33 1.24 9.94
N THR A 71 -6.40 2.29 10.75
CA THR A 71 -6.77 3.64 10.31
C THR A 71 -5.75 4.17 9.30
N ASP A 72 -4.46 4.15 9.65
CA ASP A 72 -3.37 4.58 8.78
C ASP A 72 -3.34 3.83 7.44
N VAL A 73 -3.47 2.49 7.48
CA VAL A 73 -3.50 1.68 6.25
C VAL A 73 -4.74 1.99 5.42
N HIS A 74 -5.91 2.19 6.04
CA HIS A 74 -7.12 2.53 5.31
C HIS A 74 -7.03 3.91 4.66
N GLU A 75 -6.53 4.91 5.37
CA GLU A 75 -6.33 6.26 4.82
C GLU A 75 -5.33 6.23 3.67
N PHE A 76 -4.19 5.56 3.86
CA PHE A 76 -3.16 5.46 2.84
C PHE A 76 -3.63 4.67 1.60
N ALA A 77 -4.30 3.54 1.79
CA ALA A 77 -4.89 2.78 0.68
C ALA A 77 -5.94 3.60 -0.08
N GLY A 78 -6.75 4.39 0.64
CA GLY A 78 -7.69 5.34 0.04
C GLY A 78 -6.99 6.39 -0.82
N GLN A 79 -5.87 6.96 -0.36
CA GLN A 79 -5.06 7.91 -1.12
C GLN A 79 -4.46 7.28 -2.37
N LEU A 80 -3.90 6.07 -2.28
CA LEU A 80 -3.33 5.37 -3.44
C LEU A 80 -4.39 5.13 -4.53
N VAL A 81 -5.60 4.72 -4.14
CA VAL A 81 -6.69 4.49 -5.07
C VAL A 81 -7.22 5.79 -5.66
N ALA A 82 -7.36 6.84 -4.85
CA ALA A 82 -7.77 8.16 -5.33
C ALA A 82 -6.76 8.77 -6.31
N SER A 83 -5.47 8.52 -6.11
CA SER A 83 -4.39 8.96 -7.02
C SER A 83 -4.20 8.02 -8.23
N GLY A 84 -4.87 6.87 -8.27
CA GLY A 84 -4.71 5.87 -9.34
C GLY A 84 -3.44 5.02 -9.26
N PHE A 85 -2.70 5.08 -8.16
CA PHE A 85 -1.51 4.25 -7.93
C PHE A 85 -1.84 2.80 -7.55
N ALA A 86 -3.04 2.56 -7.03
CA ALA A 86 -3.53 1.24 -6.67
C ALA A 86 -5.03 1.12 -6.95
N GLU A 87 -5.54 -0.10 -6.90
CA GLU A 87 -6.95 -0.42 -7.08
C GLU A 87 -7.40 -1.46 -6.05
N TRP A 88 -8.66 -1.34 -5.64
CA TRP A 88 -9.31 -2.34 -4.80
C TRP A 88 -9.70 -3.53 -5.66
N VAL A 89 -9.06 -4.67 -5.43
CA VAL A 89 -9.46 -5.92 -6.05
C VAL A 89 -10.25 -6.74 -5.03
N GLY A 90 -11.49 -7.08 -5.40
CA GLY A 90 -12.21 -8.15 -4.72
C GLY A 90 -11.49 -9.46 -4.98
N ALA A 91 -11.64 -10.47 -4.12
CA ALA A 91 -11.18 -11.82 -4.42
C ALA A 91 -11.86 -12.31 -5.71
N THR A 92 -11.25 -12.05 -6.85
CA THR A 92 -11.59 -12.71 -8.10
C THR A 92 -11.00 -14.10 -7.94
N GLU A 93 -11.85 -15.05 -7.58
CA GLU A 93 -11.62 -16.47 -7.78
C GLU A 93 -11.06 -16.68 -9.19
N VAL A 94 -9.81 -17.15 -9.25
CA VAL A 94 -9.20 -17.77 -10.44
C VAL A 94 -9.35 -19.28 -10.35
#